data_AF-A0A5B7CZB9-F1
#
_entry.id   AF-A0A5B7CZB9-F1
#
_cell.length_a   1.000
_cell.length_b   1.000
_cell.length_c   1.000
_cell.angle_alpha   90.00
_cell.angle_beta   90.00
_cell.angle_gamma   90.00
#
_symmetry.space_group_name_H-M   'P 1'
#
loop_
_entity.id
_entity.type
_entity.pdbx_description
1 polymer ?
#
loop_
_entity_poly.entity_id
_entity_poly.type
_entity_poly.pdbx_seq_one_letter_code
_entity_poly.pdbx_strand_id
1 'polypeptide(L)'
;MFHTPPTTHHSPRHLAGYGSGVYHVFPFTFKVYCDMVKHGGGWTVIQRRQSQRVQENFARDWSSYREGFGELRGEMWLGLEALHLLTHSAHYELRVDMVDYELGRKYAHYQVSIALFRFIFSCLSYS
;
A
#
# COMPACT_ATOMS: atom_id res chain seq x y z
N MET A 1 3.95 -0.40 -1.79
CA MET A 1 2.76 0.47 -1.87
C MET A 1 2.11 0.29 -3.23
N PHE A 2 0.78 0.27 -3.30
CA PHE A 2 0.06 0.23 -4.56
C PHE A 2 -0.22 1.64 -5.05
N HIS A 3 0.00 1.92 -6.34
CA HIS A 3 -0.50 3.12 -6.97
C HIS A 3 -2.00 2.98 -7.09
N THR A 4 -2.77 3.72 -6.29
CA THR A 4 -4.21 3.71 -6.46
C THR A 4 -4.53 4.54 -7.69
N PRO A 5 -5.23 3.97 -8.70
CA PRO A 5 -6.00 4.80 -9.61
C PRO A 5 -6.90 5.71 -8.76
N PRO A 6 -7.23 6.93 -9.20
CA PRO A 6 -8.03 7.85 -8.40
C PRO A 6 -9.41 7.24 -8.11
N THR A 7 -9.54 6.54 -6.98
CA THR A 7 -10.76 5.88 -6.49
C THR A 7 -11.52 6.74 -5.50
N THR A 8 -11.10 8.00 -5.33
CA THR A 8 -11.96 9.00 -4.72
C THR A 8 -12.84 9.57 -5.83
N HIS A 9 -14.11 9.83 -5.52
CA HIS A 9 -15.11 10.44 -6.38
C HIS A 9 -14.73 11.89 -6.82
N HIS A 10 -13.46 12.26 -6.70
CA HIS A 10 -12.87 13.52 -7.08
C HIS A 10 -11.82 13.28 -8.17
N SER A 11 -12.06 13.91 -9.32
CA SER A 11 -11.15 13.96 -10.47
C SER A 11 -9.68 14.06 -10.06
N PRO A 12 -8.74 13.37 -10.74
CA PRO A 12 -7.30 13.38 -10.44
C PRO A 12 -6.66 14.78 -10.32
N ARG A 13 -7.32 15.83 -10.84
CA ARG A 13 -6.87 17.22 -10.71
C ARG A 13 -7.08 17.85 -9.31
N HIS A 14 -7.88 17.24 -8.42
CA HIS A 14 -8.15 17.77 -7.08
C HIS A 14 -7.32 17.12 -5.95
N LEU A 15 -6.55 16.07 -6.24
CA LEU A 15 -5.66 15.45 -5.25
C LEU A 15 -4.33 16.23 -5.06
N ALA A 16 -4.03 17.17 -5.95
CA ALA A 16 -2.82 18.00 -5.95
C ALA A 16 -2.76 19.07 -4.82
N GLY A 17 -3.49 18.86 -3.71
CA GLY A 17 -3.49 19.73 -2.54
C GLY A 17 -3.76 19.03 -1.20
N TYR A 18 -3.95 17.71 -1.21
CA TYR A 18 -4.15 16.93 0.02
C TYR A 18 -2.82 16.32 0.48
N GLY A 19 -2.42 16.55 1.74
CA GLY A 19 -1.21 15.97 2.32
C GLY A 19 -1.31 14.46 2.52
N SER A 20 -0.17 13.80 2.71
CA SER A 20 -0.16 12.37 3.06
C SER A 20 -0.86 12.13 4.40
N GLY A 21 -1.66 11.06 4.49
CA GLY A 21 -2.57 10.87 5.61
C GLY A 21 -3.37 9.58 5.57
N VAL A 22 -4.29 9.41 6.52
CA VAL A 22 -5.17 8.25 6.61
C VAL A 22 -6.51 8.60 5.96
N TYR A 23 -6.94 7.78 5.01
CA TYR A 23 -8.14 7.98 4.21
C TYR A 23 -9.05 6.74 4.25
N HIS A 24 -10.34 6.96 4.04
CA HIS A 24 -11.30 5.90 3.75
C HIS A 24 -11.30 5.63 2.25
N VAL A 25 -11.21 4.36 1.85
CA VAL A 25 -11.23 3.96 0.43
C VAL A 25 -12.64 3.52 0.05
N PHE A 26 -13.38 4.32 -0.72
CA PHE A 26 -14.69 3.92 -1.22
C PHE A 26 -14.54 2.94 -2.41
N PRO A 27 -15.42 1.92 -2.56
CA PRO A 27 -16.59 1.56 -1.75
C PRO A 27 -16.27 0.66 -0.53
N PHE A 28 -15.00 0.50 -0.18
CA PHE A 28 -14.57 -0.36 0.91
C PHE A 28 -14.73 0.30 2.28
N THR A 29 -14.86 -0.52 3.33
CA THR A 29 -15.12 -0.05 4.70
C THR A 29 -13.85 0.13 5.54
N PHE A 30 -12.67 -0.09 4.97
CA PHE A 30 -11.39 0.01 5.67
C PHE A 30 -10.64 1.32 5.39
N LYS A 31 -9.75 1.68 6.32
CA LYS A 31 -8.87 2.85 6.22
C LYS A 31 -7.50 2.44 5.70
N VAL A 32 -6.86 3.33 4.95
CA VAL A 32 -5.50 3.15 4.44
C VAL A 32 -4.68 4.41 4.68
N TYR A 33 -3.36 4.28 4.70
CA TYR A 33 -2.48 5.43 4.59
C TYR A 33 -2.16 5.71 3.11
N CYS A 34 -2.46 6.92 2.65
CA CYS A 34 -2.08 7.39 1.33
C CYS A 34 -0.87 8.33 1.41
N ASP A 35 0.17 8.03 0.65
CA ASP A 35 1.24 8.97 0.34
C ASP A 35 0.84 9.79 -0.89
N MET A 36 0.57 11.08 -0.65
CA MET A 36 0.11 12.03 -1.66
C MET A 36 1.24 12.94 -2.15
N VAL A 37 2.46 12.76 -1.64
CA VAL A 37 3.59 13.67 -1.90
C VAL A 37 4.70 12.94 -2.65
N LYS A 38 5.07 11.73 -2.22
CA LYS A 38 6.19 11.01 -2.85
C LYS A 38 5.78 10.44 -4.20
N HIS A 39 6.72 10.44 -5.15
CA HIS A 39 6.57 9.80 -6.45
C HIS A 39 5.30 10.20 -7.21
N GLY A 40 4.94 11.48 -7.17
CA GLY A 40 3.74 12.01 -7.83
C GLY A 40 2.43 11.85 -7.03
N GLY A 41 2.49 11.25 -5.84
CA GLY A 41 1.32 11.04 -4.98
C GLY A 41 0.40 9.90 -5.45
N GLY A 42 -0.70 9.67 -4.74
CA GLY A 42 -1.68 8.64 -5.10
C GLY A 42 -1.26 7.21 -4.72
N TRP A 43 -0.36 7.06 -3.75
CA TRP A 43 0.13 5.74 -3.34
C TRP A 43 -0.54 5.27 -2.05
N THR A 44 -1.26 4.15 -2.12
CA THR A 44 -1.72 3.45 -0.92
C THR A 44 -0.62 2.58 -0.37
N VAL A 45 -0.24 2.84 0.88
CA VAL A 45 0.78 2.05 1.56
C VAL A 45 0.16 0.78 2.11
N ILE A 46 0.72 -0.36 1.72
CA ILE A 46 0.22 -1.69 2.08
C ILE A 46 1.05 -2.37 3.17
N GLN A 47 2.32 -1.96 3.28
CA GLN A 47 3.27 -2.45 4.25
C GLN A 47 4.29 -1.33 4.47
N ARG A 48 4.69 -1.12 5.73
CA ARG A 48 5.77 -0.19 6.08
C ARG A 48 6.60 -0.74 7.22
N ARG A 49 7.92 -0.71 7.04
CA ARG A 49 8.94 -0.90 8.08
C ARG A 49 9.75 0.38 8.16
N GLN A 50 9.95 0.91 9.36
CA GLN A 50 10.71 2.13 9.57
C GLN A 50 11.30 2.17 10.98
N SER A 51 12.44 2.82 11.14
CA SER A 51 12.97 3.08 12.47
C SER A 51 12.09 4.10 13.19
N GLN A 52 11.48 3.68 14.29
CA GLN A 52 10.64 4.49 15.15
C GLN A 52 10.81 4.05 16.61
N ARG A 53 10.41 4.90 17.56
CA ARG A 53 10.62 4.65 19.00
C ARG A 53 9.97 3.35 19.48
N VAL A 54 8.82 2.99 18.92
CA VAL A 54 8.10 1.75 19.21
C VAL A 54 8.00 0.97 17.90
N GLN A 55 8.67 -0.18 17.80
CA GLN A 55 8.61 -1.03 16.62
C GLN A 55 7.40 -1.97 16.67
N GLU A 56 6.81 -2.25 15.51
CA GLU A 56 5.71 -3.19 15.37
C GLU A 56 6.23 -4.63 15.24
N ASN A 57 5.52 -5.60 15.82
CA ASN A 57 5.89 -7.00 15.72
C ASN A 57 5.31 -7.63 14.44
N PHE A 58 6.19 -8.06 13.53
CA PHE A 58 5.85 -8.78 12.29
C PHE A 58 5.91 -10.30 12.43
N ALA A 59 6.40 -10.85 13.54
CA ALA A 59 6.32 -12.27 13.86
C ALA A 59 4.93 -12.57 14.44
N ARG A 60 3.94 -12.63 13.55
CA ARG A 60 2.51 -12.79 13.86
C ARG A 60 1.94 -14.05 13.19
N ASP A 61 0.79 -14.49 13.66
CA ASP A 61 0.07 -15.63 13.08
C ASP A 61 -0.63 -15.30 11.76
N TRP A 62 -1.15 -16.33 11.11
CA TRP A 62 -1.85 -16.21 9.83
C TRP A 62 -3.07 -15.29 9.88
N SER A 63 -3.86 -15.37 10.96
CA SER A 63 -5.03 -14.50 11.18
C SER A 63 -4.64 -13.03 11.19
N SER A 64 -3.55 -12.67 11.87
CA SER A 64 -3.05 -11.30 11.88
C SER A 64 -2.64 -10.83 10.47
N TYR A 65 -1.97 -11.68 9.69
CA TYR A 65 -1.61 -11.33 8.31
C TYR A 65 -2.82 -11.23 7.38
N ARG A 66 -3.88 -12.00 7.66
CA ARG A 66 -5.14 -11.94 6.93
C ARG A 66 -5.89 -10.63 7.20
N GLU A 67 -6.00 -10.23 8.45
CA GLU A 67 -6.75 -9.05 8.91
C GLU A 67 -5.97 -7.74 8.78
N GLY A 68 -4.65 -7.78 8.95
CA GLY A 68 -3.80 -6.59 9.06
C GLY A 68 -3.41 -6.30 10.51
N PHE A 69 -2.31 -5.59 10.70
CA PHE A 69 -1.81 -5.19 12.02
C PHE A 69 -0.91 -3.95 11.95
N GLY A 70 -0.67 -3.35 13.12
CA GLY A 70 0.16 -2.15 13.26
C GLY A 70 -0.64 -0.85 13.14
N GLU A 71 0.09 0.24 13.00
CA GLU A 71 -0.46 1.61 12.99
C GLU A 71 -0.31 2.23 11.60
N LEU A 72 -1.39 2.75 11.03
CA LEU A 72 -1.41 3.27 9.65
C LEU A 72 -0.41 4.41 9.44
N ARG A 73 -0.14 5.20 10.48
CA ARG A 73 0.89 6.27 10.45
C ARG A 73 2.30 5.77 10.82
N GLY A 74 2.42 4.57 11.36
CA GLY A 74 3.65 3.94 11.80
C GLY A 74 4.07 2.77 10.90
N GLU A 75 4.57 1.71 11.54
CA GLU A 75 4.76 0.42 10.91
C GLU A 75 3.45 -0.36 10.88
N MET A 76 3.16 -0.98 9.74
CA MET A 76 1.90 -1.70 9.54
C MET A 76 1.98 -2.71 8.40
N TRP A 77 1.01 -3.61 8.43
CA TRP A 77 0.59 -4.48 7.35
C TRP A 77 -0.91 -4.29 7.14
N LEU A 78 -1.31 -3.93 5.93
CA LEU A 78 -2.71 -3.58 5.62
C LEU A 78 -3.68 -4.78 5.77
N GLY A 79 -3.18 -6.00 5.61
CA GLY A 79 -3.99 -7.22 5.65
C GLY A 79 -4.27 -7.77 4.26
N LEU A 80 -4.23 -9.10 4.15
CA LEU A 80 -4.46 -9.79 2.87
C LEU A 80 -5.90 -9.65 2.36
N GLU A 81 -6.90 -9.52 3.23
CA GLU A 81 -8.29 -9.30 2.79
C GLU A 81 -8.47 -7.93 2.14
N ALA A 82 -7.90 -6.88 2.73
CA ALA A 82 -7.90 -5.55 2.15
C ALA A 82 -7.14 -5.52 0.82
N LEU A 83 -5.97 -6.17 0.75
CA LEU A 83 -5.22 -6.31 -0.50
C LEU A 83 -6.01 -7.04 -1.57
N HIS A 84 -6.69 -8.13 -1.22
CA HIS A 84 -7.51 -8.91 -2.14
C HIS A 84 -8.65 -8.05 -2.71
N LEU A 85 -9.33 -7.27 -1.87
CA LEU A 85 -10.37 -6.33 -2.30
C LEU A 85 -9.83 -5.27 -3.25
N LEU A 86 -8.66 -4.71 -2.95
CA LEU A 86 -7.99 -3.75 -3.83
C LEU A 86 -7.69 -4.39 -5.19
N THR A 87 -6.93 -5.50 -5.23
CA THR A 87 -6.49 -6.10 -6.50
C THR A 87 -7.60 -6.77 -7.30
N HIS A 88 -8.80 -6.97 -6.75
CA HIS A 88 -9.97 -7.43 -7.52
C HIS A 88 -10.66 -6.31 -8.30
N SER A 89 -10.46 -5.05 -7.88
CA SER A 89 -11.20 -3.92 -8.44
C SER A 89 -10.59 -3.34 -9.73
N ALA A 90 -9.28 -3.49 -9.93
CA ALA A 90 -8.56 -2.93 -11.07
C ALA A 90 -7.15 -3.55 -11.20
N HIS A 91 -6.44 -3.17 -12.26
CA HIS A 91 -4.99 -3.34 -12.34
C HIS A 91 -4.30 -2.28 -11.46
N TYR A 92 -3.28 -2.70 -10.72
CA TYR A 92 -2.52 -1.82 -9.83
C TYR A 92 -1.02 -1.89 -10.16
N GLU A 93 -0.31 -0.81 -9.87
CA GLU A 93 1.15 -0.82 -9.86
C GLU A 93 1.63 -1.00 -8.42
N LEU A 94 2.59 -1.89 -8.20
CA LEU A 94 3.25 -2.11 -6.92
C LEU A 94 4.65 -1.51 -6.97
N ARG A 95 4.90 -0.56 -6.08
CA ARG A 95 6.23 -0.02 -5.81
C ARG A 95 6.74 -0.51 -4.46
N VAL A 96 7.93 -1.10 -4.44
CA VAL A 96 8.63 -1.49 -3.21
C VAL A 96 9.83 -0.57 -3.04
N ASP A 97 9.79 0.28 -2.02
CA ASP A 97 10.92 1.14 -1.64
C ASP A 97 11.71 0.48 -0.51
N MET A 98 13.02 0.37 -0.70
CA MET A 98 13.95 -0.18 0.28
C MET A 98 15.06 0.83 0.54
N VAL A 99 15.45 0.97 1.80
CA VAL A 99 16.57 1.81 2.20
C VAL A 99 17.61 0.91 2.81
N ASP A 100 18.77 0.87 2.17
CA ASP A 100 19.96 0.24 2.72
C ASP A 100 20.85 1.32 3.35
N TYR A 101 21.45 1.01 4.49
CA TYR A 101 22.27 1.97 5.23
C TYR A 101 23.53 2.39 4.47
N GLU A 102 24.05 1.54 3.58
CA GLU A 102 25.26 1.79 2.80
C GLU A 102 24.95 2.16 1.33
N LEU A 103 23.94 1.51 0.73
CA LEU A 103 23.63 1.64 -0.69
C LEU A 103 22.56 2.70 -0.99
N GLY A 104 22.03 3.38 0.04
CA GLY A 104 21.00 4.39 -0.09
C GLY A 104 19.61 3.81 -0.43
N ARG A 105 18.75 4.64 -1.02
CA ARG A 105 17.37 4.25 -1.35
C ARG A 105 17.31 3.57 -2.71
N LYS A 106 16.78 2.35 -2.77
CA LYS A 106 16.47 1.62 -4.00
C LYS A 106 14.97 1.33 -4.07
N TYR A 107 14.46 1.10 -5.27
CA TYR A 107 13.08 0.70 -5.47
C TYR A 107 12.95 -0.34 -6.56
N ALA A 108 11.84 -1.09 -6.52
CA ALA A 108 11.43 -2.02 -7.57
C ALA A 108 9.96 -1.79 -7.92
N HIS A 109 9.63 -1.78 -9.21
CA HIS A 109 8.27 -1.63 -9.71
C HIS A 109 7.74 -2.91 -10.35
N TYR A 110 6.47 -3.19 -10.09
CA TYR A 110 5.77 -4.35 -10.60
C TYR A 110 4.38 -3.95 -11.05
N GLN A 111 3.91 -4.55 -12.14
CA GLN A 111 2.52 -4.47 -12.52
C GLN A 111 1.78 -5.66 -11.89
N VAL A 112 0.69 -5.37 -11.17
CA VAL A 112 -0.12 -6.38 -10.49
C VAL A 112 -1.40 -6.58 -11.28
N SER A 113 -1.54 -7.78 -11.81
CA SER A 113 -2.73 -8.22 -12.52
C SER A 113 -3.87 -8.48 -11.53
N ILE A 114 -5.10 -8.44 -12.04
CA ILE A 114 -6.29 -8.80 -11.26
C ILE A 114 -6.07 -10.19 -10.66
N ALA A 115 -6.19 -10.28 -9.35
CA ALA A 115 -5.98 -11.54 -8.65
C ALA A 115 -7.14 -12.50 -8.98
N LEU A 116 -6.86 -13.61 -9.66
CA LEU A 116 -7.88 -14.63 -9.98
C LEU A 116 -8.09 -15.62 -8.83
N PHE A 117 -7.11 -15.71 -7.92
CA PHE A 117 -7.13 -16.60 -6.77
C PHE A 117 -6.91 -15.80 -5.49
N ARG A 118 -7.55 -16.22 -4.40
CA ARG A 118 -7.48 -15.53 -3.11
C ARG A 118 -6.05 -15.60 -2.56
N PHE A 119 -5.49 -14.44 -2.24
CA PHE A 119 -4.14 -14.25 -1.69
C PHE A 119 -2.96 -14.63 -2.59
N ILE A 120 -3.19 -14.83 -3.89
CA ILE A 120 -2.12 -15.06 -4.87
C ILE A 120 -1.95 -13.80 -5.71
N PHE A 121 -0.78 -13.17 -5.62
CA PHE A 121 -0.41 -12.06 -6.49
C PHE A 121 0.30 -12.57 -7.74
N SER A 122 -0.19 -12.15 -8.90
CA SER A 122 0.56 -12.26 -10.15
C SER A 122 1.20 -10.91 -10.44
N CYS A 123 2.52 -10.85 -10.34
CA CYS A 123 3.31 -9.66 -10.60
C CYS A 123 4.15 -9.88 -11.85
N LEU A 124 4.08 -8.94 -12.80
CA LEU A 124 5.03 -8.83 -13.90
C LEU A 124 6.06 -7.77 -13.49
N SER A 125 7.36 -8.10 -13.54
CA SER A 125 8.42 -7.15 -13.18
C SER A 125 8.53 -6.05 -14.22
N TYR A 126 8.66 -4.80 -13.77
CA TYR A 126 8.93 -3.67 -14.65
C TYR A 126 9.82 -2.65 -13.94
N SER A 127 11.14 -2.73 -14.19
CA SER A 127 12.24 -1.85 -13.69
C SER A 127 12.44 -1.70 -12.17
#